data_AF-A0A9Q1E4A5-F1
#
_entry.id   AF-A0A9Q1E4A5-F1
#
_cell.length_a   1.000
_cell.length_b   1.000
_cell.length_c   1.000
_cell.angle_alpha   90.00
_cell.angle_beta   90.00
_cell.angle_gamma   90.00
#
_symmetry.space_group_name_H-M   'P 1'
#
loop_
_entity.id
_entity.type
_entity.pdbx_description
1 polymer ?
#
loop_
_entity_poly.entity_id
_entity_poly.type
_entity_poly.pdbx_seq_one_letter_code
_entity_poly.pdbx_strand_id
1 'polypeptide(L)'
;MCARVRAVSFTVTRRAAPGTQCTSLFPEACGAGRLRSLIAILALWNREAEAQTPYCIQRLTIMAEQEPTAEQLAAIAAENESTESVDYRAPAQKSLQEIQELDKDDESLQKYKEALLGSTSISPDPHVPNVQVTRLTLVCEAAPGPLTLDLQGDLESFKKQSFVLKEGVEYKIKISFKVNKEIVAGLKYIQQTLRKGVRVDKTDYMVGSYGPRATEYEFFTPLEETPKGMLARGTYNIKSKFTDDDKHDHLSWEWNLNIKKEWKD
;
A
#
# COMPACT_ATOMS: atom_id res chain seq x y z
N MET A 1 -26.60 54.44 -34.30
CA MET A 1 -27.44 53.33 -34.80
C MET A 1 -26.79 52.03 -34.39
N CYS A 2 -27.38 51.31 -33.44
CA CYS A 2 -26.79 50.14 -32.79
C CYS A 2 -27.08 48.85 -33.57
N ALA A 3 -26.17 47.88 -33.44
CA ALA A 3 -25.94 46.72 -34.29
C ALA A 3 -27.07 45.68 -34.38
N ARG A 4 -27.07 44.90 -35.48
CA ARG A 4 -27.74 43.60 -35.58
C ARG A 4 -26.68 42.50 -35.69
N VAL A 5 -26.55 41.69 -34.65
CA VAL A 5 -25.87 40.39 -34.70
C VAL A 5 -26.94 39.32 -34.58
N ARG A 6 -27.05 38.43 -35.58
CA ARG A 6 -27.95 37.27 -35.56
C ARG A 6 -27.35 36.18 -34.68
N ALA A 7 -28.06 35.76 -33.64
CA ALA A 7 -27.73 34.57 -32.88
C ALA A 7 -28.25 33.31 -33.61
N VAL A 8 -27.35 32.35 -33.81
CA VAL A 8 -27.64 30.99 -34.33
C VAL A 8 -28.14 30.15 -33.15
N SER A 9 -29.29 29.50 -33.32
CA SER A 9 -29.85 28.58 -32.32
C SER A 9 -29.31 27.16 -32.56
N PHE A 10 -28.62 26.59 -31.58
CA PHE A 10 -28.27 25.16 -31.58
C PHE A 10 -29.27 24.42 -30.70
N THR A 11 -30.05 23.51 -31.30
CA THR A 11 -30.95 22.62 -30.59
C THR A 11 -30.19 21.35 -30.21
N VAL A 12 -29.88 21.17 -28.92
CA VAL A 12 -29.37 19.87 -28.41
C VAL A 12 -30.56 19.04 -27.93
N THR A 13 -30.95 18.05 -28.70
CA THR A 13 -31.95 17.05 -28.29
C THR A 13 -31.25 15.99 -27.43
N ARG A 14 -31.48 15.98 -26.12
CA ARG A 14 -31.18 14.80 -25.29
C ARG A 14 -32.38 13.85 -25.30
N ARG A 15 -32.20 12.66 -25.86
CA ARG A 15 -33.07 11.50 -25.59
C ARG A 15 -32.85 11.06 -24.14
N ALA A 16 -33.91 11.06 -23.33
CA ALA A 16 -33.93 10.40 -22.03
C ALA A 16 -34.33 8.93 -22.20
N ALA A 17 -33.61 8.03 -21.53
CA ALA A 17 -33.94 6.62 -21.39
C ALA A 17 -35.13 6.43 -20.42
N PRO A 18 -35.95 5.36 -20.57
CA PRO A 18 -37.18 5.19 -19.81
C PRO A 18 -36.87 4.59 -18.43
N GLY A 19 -37.45 5.16 -17.35
CA GLY A 19 -37.40 4.49 -16.05
C GLY A 19 -37.51 5.34 -14.78
N THR A 20 -37.89 6.62 -14.84
CA THR A 20 -38.14 7.40 -13.61
C THR A 20 -39.36 8.27 -13.78
N GLN A 21 -40.47 7.86 -13.16
CA GLN A 21 -41.64 8.72 -12.98
C GLN A 21 -41.26 9.83 -11.99
N CYS A 22 -40.96 11.02 -12.50
CA CYS A 22 -41.11 12.24 -11.72
C CYS A 22 -42.59 12.66 -11.81
N THR A 23 -43.35 12.42 -10.75
CA THR A 23 -44.64 13.07 -10.55
C THR A 23 -44.41 14.55 -10.28
N SER A 24 -44.32 15.35 -11.35
CA SER A 24 -44.50 16.80 -11.23
C SER A 24 -46.00 17.09 -11.15
N LEU A 25 -46.47 17.46 -9.96
CA LEU A 25 -47.75 18.13 -9.78
C LEU A 25 -47.71 19.45 -10.57
N PHE A 26 -48.33 19.46 -11.74
CA PHE A 26 -48.67 20.70 -12.44
C PHE A 26 -49.90 21.31 -11.75
N PRO A 27 -49.88 22.57 -11.32
CA PRO A 27 -51.10 23.28 -11.00
C PRO A 27 -51.81 23.67 -12.31
N GLU A 28 -53.08 23.28 -12.45
CA GLU A 28 -53.98 23.85 -13.45
C GLU A 28 -54.16 25.35 -13.18
N ALA A 29 -53.67 26.20 -14.08
CA ALA A 29 -53.94 27.63 -14.05
C ALA A 29 -55.27 27.93 -14.75
N CYS A 30 -56.35 27.94 -13.97
CA CYS A 30 -57.65 28.47 -14.38
C CYS A 30 -57.66 30.00 -14.20
N GLY A 31 -58.07 30.73 -15.23
CA GLY A 31 -58.76 32.03 -15.09
C GLY A 31 -57.93 33.29 -14.87
N ALA A 32 -57.88 34.11 -15.93
CA ALA A 32 -57.97 35.57 -15.94
C ALA A 32 -57.11 36.44 -14.99
N GLY A 33 -56.19 37.21 -15.59
CA GLY A 33 -56.02 38.62 -15.24
C GLY A 33 -54.87 38.98 -14.28
N ARG A 34 -53.67 39.19 -14.84
CA ARG A 34 -52.81 40.38 -14.70
C ARG A 34 -51.40 40.03 -15.15
N LEU A 35 -50.85 40.83 -16.08
CA LEU A 35 -49.44 40.82 -16.45
C LEU A 35 -48.60 41.12 -15.19
N ARG A 36 -48.15 40.08 -14.50
CA ARG A 36 -47.02 40.19 -13.57
C ARG A 36 -45.77 39.84 -14.36
N SER A 37 -44.86 40.82 -14.38
CA SER A 37 -43.61 40.92 -15.13
C SER A 37 -42.93 39.57 -15.41
N LEU A 38 -42.56 39.34 -16.68
CA LEU A 38 -41.69 38.22 -17.11
C LEU A 38 -40.39 38.14 -16.29
N ILE A 39 -39.93 39.26 -15.73
CA ILE A 39 -38.77 39.33 -14.83
C ILE A 39 -39.01 38.56 -13.53
N ALA A 40 -40.23 38.54 -13.00
CA ALA A 40 -40.55 37.80 -11.78
C ALA A 40 -40.55 36.28 -12.01
N ILE A 41 -41.02 35.84 -13.19
CA ILE A 41 -41.03 34.43 -13.57
C ILE A 41 -39.59 33.93 -13.83
N LEU A 42 -38.77 34.73 -14.53
CA LEU A 42 -37.34 34.42 -14.72
C LEU A 42 -36.56 34.41 -13.41
N ALA A 43 -36.86 35.31 -12.46
CA ALA A 43 -36.21 35.34 -11.16
C ALA A 43 -36.61 34.15 -10.26
N LEU A 44 -37.86 33.67 -10.35
CA LEU A 44 -38.30 32.45 -9.67
C LEU A 44 -37.66 31.20 -10.27
N TRP A 45 -37.56 31.14 -11.59
CA TRP A 45 -36.91 30.02 -12.29
C TRP A 45 -35.39 29.97 -12.03
N ASN A 46 -34.72 31.13 -11.98
CA ASN A 46 -33.30 31.21 -11.64
C ASN A 46 -33.02 30.83 -10.17
N ARG A 47 -33.94 31.14 -9.25
CA ARG A 47 -33.84 30.76 -7.84
C ARG A 47 -34.08 29.27 -7.59
N GLU A 48 -34.93 28.61 -8.40
CA GLU A 48 -35.11 27.15 -8.38
C GLU A 48 -33.93 26.41 -9.02
N ALA A 49 -33.33 26.95 -10.08
CA ALA A 49 -32.13 26.40 -10.71
C ALA A 49 -30.89 26.49 -9.80
N GLU A 50 -30.74 27.57 -9.03
CA GLU A 50 -29.68 27.75 -8.02
C GLU A 50 -29.88 26.89 -6.76
N ALA A 51 -31.09 26.39 -6.49
CA ALA A 51 -31.36 25.49 -5.38
C ALA A 51 -31.13 24.01 -5.72
N GLN A 52 -31.09 23.65 -7.02
CA GLN A 52 -30.93 22.28 -7.49
C GLN A 52 -29.46 21.88 -7.73
N THR A 53 -28.58 22.85 -7.99
CA THR A 53 -27.13 22.66 -8.18
C THR A 53 -26.38 22.30 -6.89
N PRO A 54 -26.67 22.85 -5.69
CA PRO A 54 -25.96 22.46 -4.46
C PRO A 54 -26.32 21.04 -4.04
N TYR A 55 -27.58 20.63 -4.19
CA TYR A 55 -28.02 19.27 -3.83
C TYR A 55 -27.45 18.20 -4.76
N CYS A 56 -27.28 18.48 -6.05
CA CYS A 56 -26.66 17.53 -6.97
C CYS A 56 -25.15 17.40 -6.71
N ILE A 57 -24.46 18.51 -6.41
CA ILE A 57 -23.03 18.50 -6.06
C ILE A 57 -22.82 17.81 -4.71
N GLN A 58 -23.64 18.13 -3.70
CA GLN A 58 -23.54 17.54 -2.37
C GLN A 58 -23.90 16.05 -2.37
N ARG A 59 -24.84 15.61 -3.21
CA ARG A 59 -25.16 14.18 -3.41
C ARG A 59 -24.08 13.44 -4.22
N LEU A 60 -23.36 14.12 -5.12
CA LEU A 60 -22.16 13.60 -5.78
C LEU A 60 -20.98 13.49 -4.79
N THR A 61 -20.81 14.44 -3.88
CA THR A 61 -19.80 14.38 -2.81
C THR A 61 -20.07 13.24 -1.83
N ILE A 62 -21.34 12.99 -1.47
CA ILE A 62 -21.73 11.90 -0.56
C ILE A 62 -21.50 10.51 -1.19
N MET A 63 -21.45 10.40 -2.53
CA MET A 63 -21.15 9.14 -3.24
C MET A 63 -19.65 8.91 -3.48
N ALA A 64 -18.77 9.88 -3.18
CA ALA A 64 -17.37 9.86 -3.60
C ALA A 64 -16.36 9.40 -2.53
N GLU A 65 -16.78 9.26 -1.27
CA GLU A 65 -15.89 8.92 -0.15
C GLU A 65 -16.55 7.91 0.81
N GLN A 66 -17.08 6.82 0.27
CA GLN A 66 -17.59 5.76 1.13
C GLN A 66 -16.40 5.05 1.79
N GLU A 67 -16.03 5.52 2.98
CA GLU A 67 -15.02 4.85 3.80
C GLU A 67 -15.46 3.41 4.08
N PRO A 68 -14.53 2.43 4.08
CA PRO A 68 -14.85 1.04 4.36
C PRO A 68 -15.43 0.87 5.77
N THR A 69 -16.46 0.05 5.91
CA THR A 69 -16.97 -0.34 7.23
C THR A 69 -16.07 -1.38 7.90
N ALA A 70 -16.15 -1.49 9.23
CA ALA A 70 -15.37 -2.49 9.99
C ALA A 70 -15.68 -3.94 9.54
N GLU A 71 -16.94 -4.22 9.21
CA GLU A 71 -17.38 -5.52 8.69
C GLU A 71 -16.73 -5.85 7.35
N GLN A 72 -16.63 -4.87 6.43
CA GLN A 72 -15.95 -5.05 5.15
C GLN A 72 -14.45 -5.32 5.33
N LEU A 73 -13.79 -4.62 6.27
CA LEU A 73 -12.38 -4.86 6.57
C LEU A 73 -12.15 -6.25 7.18
N ALA A 74 -13.07 -6.72 8.02
CA ALA A 74 -13.02 -8.05 8.61
C ALA A 74 -13.23 -9.15 7.55
N ALA A 75 -14.12 -8.93 6.58
CA ALA A 75 -14.31 -9.85 5.46
C ALA A 75 -13.04 -9.98 4.61
N ILE A 76 -12.38 -8.87 4.28
CA ILE A 76 -11.09 -8.86 3.56
C ILE A 76 -10.02 -9.61 4.37
N ALA A 77 -9.96 -9.39 5.68
CA ALA A 77 -9.00 -10.07 6.56
C ALA A 77 -9.18 -11.58 6.58
N ALA A 78 -10.44 -12.06 6.56
CA ALA A 78 -10.76 -13.47 6.51
C ALA A 78 -10.42 -14.12 5.17
N GLU A 79 -10.57 -13.38 4.06
CA GLU A 79 -10.19 -13.86 2.73
C GLU A 79 -8.67 -14.00 2.56
N ASN A 80 -7.90 -13.09 3.15
CA ASN A 80 -6.43 -13.11 3.11
C ASN A 80 -5.77 -14.09 4.10
N GLU A 81 -6.55 -14.78 4.94
CA GLU A 81 -6.01 -15.71 5.92
C GLU A 81 -5.67 -17.06 5.27
N SER A 82 -4.42 -17.23 4.84
CA SER A 82 -3.92 -18.52 4.32
C SER A 82 -3.42 -19.43 5.45
N THR A 83 -3.99 -20.62 5.60
CA THR A 83 -3.62 -21.63 6.60
C THR A 83 -2.85 -22.81 5.98
N GLU A 84 -1.69 -22.54 5.39
CA GLU A 84 -0.77 -23.63 4.97
C GLU A 84 0.41 -23.69 5.93
N SER A 85 0.22 -24.39 7.05
CA SER A 85 1.31 -24.71 7.97
C SER A 85 1.96 -26.03 7.54
N VAL A 86 3.14 -25.96 6.95
CA VAL A 86 4.00 -27.13 6.72
C VAL A 86 4.80 -27.38 8.02
N ASP A 87 4.85 -28.62 8.52
CA ASP A 87 5.57 -28.99 9.77
C ASP A 87 7.10 -29.01 9.55
N TYR A 88 7.69 -27.84 9.32
CA TYR A 88 9.12 -27.64 9.23
C TYR A 88 9.76 -27.58 10.63
N ARG A 89 10.87 -28.29 10.81
CA ARG A 89 11.67 -28.28 12.04
C ARG A 89 13.00 -27.60 11.79
N ALA A 90 13.26 -26.53 12.54
CA ALA A 90 14.51 -25.80 12.50
C ALA A 90 15.71 -26.72 12.80
N PRO A 91 16.84 -26.53 12.12
CA PRO A 91 18.06 -27.28 12.40
C PRO A 91 18.62 -26.96 13.79
N ALA A 92 19.46 -27.83 14.32
CA ALA A 92 20.21 -27.53 15.54
C ALA A 92 21.19 -26.38 15.31
N GLN A 93 21.26 -25.45 16.26
CA GLN A 93 22.23 -24.36 16.23
C GLN A 93 23.66 -24.91 16.24
N LYS A 94 24.48 -24.44 15.32
CA LYS A 94 25.92 -24.70 15.26
C LYS A 94 26.62 -23.40 14.89
N SER A 95 27.72 -23.11 15.58
CA SER A 95 28.57 -21.97 15.27
C SER A 95 29.38 -22.21 13.99
N LEU A 96 29.83 -21.12 13.37
CA LEU A 96 30.73 -21.20 12.23
C LEU A 96 32.02 -21.97 12.52
N GLN A 97 32.57 -21.81 13.73
CA GLN A 97 33.79 -22.52 14.14
C GLN A 97 33.55 -24.02 14.19
N GLU A 98 32.47 -24.47 14.83
CA GLU A 98 32.09 -25.89 14.86
C GLU A 98 31.85 -26.43 13.44
N ILE A 99 31.21 -25.65 12.56
CA ILE A 99 30.99 -26.05 11.17
C ILE A 99 32.31 -26.20 10.41
N GLN A 100 33.30 -25.34 10.66
CA GLN A 100 34.63 -25.45 10.06
C GLN A 100 35.45 -26.62 10.61
N GLU A 101 35.29 -26.94 11.90
CA GLU A 101 36.01 -28.04 12.55
C GLU A 101 35.45 -29.42 12.19
N LEU A 102 34.14 -29.52 11.94
CA LEU A 102 33.53 -30.75 11.46
C LEU A 102 34.16 -31.19 10.12
N ASP A 103 34.48 -32.48 9.99
CA ASP A 103 34.98 -33.07 8.74
C ASP A 103 36.20 -32.36 8.15
N LYS A 104 37.07 -31.83 9.02
CA LYS A 104 38.27 -31.12 8.60
C LYS A 104 39.23 -31.98 7.77
N ASP A 105 39.12 -33.30 7.81
CA ASP A 105 39.97 -34.18 7.00
C ASP A 105 39.41 -34.43 5.58
N ASP A 106 38.22 -33.92 5.26
CA ASP A 106 37.57 -34.09 3.95
C ASP A 106 37.74 -32.84 3.07
N GLU A 107 38.62 -32.93 2.07
CA GLU A 107 38.90 -31.85 1.12
C GLU A 107 37.65 -31.39 0.33
N SER A 108 36.71 -32.30 0.05
CA SER A 108 35.49 -31.97 -0.69
C SER A 108 34.53 -31.11 0.13
N LEU A 109 34.39 -31.42 1.42
CA LEU A 109 33.58 -30.65 2.36
C LEU A 109 34.22 -29.31 2.72
N GLN A 110 35.56 -29.24 2.79
CA GLN A 110 36.25 -27.96 2.93
C GLN A 110 35.95 -27.02 1.75
N LYS A 111 36.11 -27.50 0.52
CA LYS A 111 35.79 -26.70 -0.69
C LYS A 111 34.33 -26.27 -0.72
N TYR A 112 33.42 -27.14 -0.30
CA TYR A 112 31.99 -26.81 -0.19
C TYR A 112 31.73 -25.69 0.82
N LYS A 113 32.33 -25.75 2.02
CA LYS A 113 32.19 -24.72 3.06
C LYS A 113 32.82 -23.39 2.62
N GLU A 114 33.98 -23.43 1.98
CA GLU A 114 34.63 -22.25 1.42
C GLU A 114 33.78 -21.59 0.32
N ALA A 115 33.13 -22.38 -0.54
CA ALA A 115 32.24 -21.84 -1.58
C ALA A 115 31.01 -21.12 -0.99
N LEU A 116 30.50 -21.58 0.16
CA LEU A 116 29.32 -21.00 0.81
C LEU A 116 29.64 -19.83 1.74
N LEU A 117 30.72 -19.93 2.51
CA LEU A 117 31.07 -18.98 3.57
C LEU A 117 32.17 -18.00 3.16
N GLY A 118 32.86 -18.27 2.05
CA GLY A 118 34.02 -17.50 1.61
C GLY A 118 35.20 -17.59 2.58
N SER A 119 36.22 -16.77 2.35
CA SER A 119 37.34 -16.61 3.29
C SER A 119 36.86 -15.85 4.53
N THR A 120 36.59 -16.58 5.61
CA THR A 120 36.01 -16.08 6.86
C THR A 120 37.02 -15.25 7.66
N SER A 121 37.36 -14.04 7.19
CA SER A 121 38.16 -13.06 7.93
C SER A 121 37.32 -11.85 8.32
N ILE A 122 36.17 -12.10 8.98
CA ILE A 122 35.35 -11.04 9.54
C ILE A 122 35.67 -11.06 11.03
N SER A 123 36.49 -10.11 11.48
CA SER A 123 36.61 -9.83 12.91
C SER A 123 35.30 -9.16 13.32
N PRO A 124 34.42 -9.85 14.08
CA PRO A 124 33.13 -9.29 14.39
C PRO A 124 33.32 -8.23 15.46
N ASP A 125 33.00 -6.97 15.14
CA ASP A 125 32.86 -5.94 16.16
C ASP A 125 31.81 -6.42 17.19
N PRO A 126 32.16 -6.55 18.48
CA PRO A 126 31.23 -7.04 19.49
C PRO A 126 29.98 -6.18 19.62
N HIS A 127 30.05 -4.88 19.27
CA HIS A 127 28.95 -3.94 19.36
C HIS A 127 27.92 -4.04 18.23
N VAL A 128 28.24 -4.73 17.13
CA VAL A 128 27.35 -4.83 15.98
C VAL A 128 26.46 -6.08 16.10
N PRO A 129 25.14 -6.01 15.84
CA PRO A 129 24.28 -7.20 15.84
C PRO A 129 24.65 -8.18 14.72
N ASN A 130 24.23 -9.45 14.85
CA ASN A 130 24.52 -10.45 13.82
C ASN A 130 23.86 -10.08 12.48
N VAL A 131 22.56 -9.80 12.52
CA VAL A 131 21.80 -9.26 11.37
C VAL A 131 21.63 -7.77 11.55
N GLN A 132 21.96 -7.01 10.51
CA GLN A 132 21.68 -5.59 10.44
C GLN A 132 20.90 -5.30 9.16
N VAL A 133 19.62 -5.03 9.29
CA VAL A 133 18.79 -4.60 8.15
C VAL A 133 19.08 -3.13 7.91
N THR A 134 19.50 -2.79 6.70
CA THR A 134 20.03 -1.45 6.39
C THR A 134 18.97 -0.60 5.70
N ARG A 135 18.30 -1.12 4.67
CA ARG A 135 17.30 -0.36 3.91
C ARG A 135 16.15 -1.24 3.44
N LEU A 136 14.98 -0.65 3.33
CA LEU A 136 13.85 -1.21 2.58
C LEU A 136 13.49 -0.24 1.46
N THR A 137 13.43 -0.72 0.22
CA THR A 137 13.09 0.08 -0.96
C THR A 137 11.88 -0.51 -1.66
N LEU A 138 10.85 0.30 -1.88
CA LEU A 138 9.75 -0.03 -2.79
C LEU A 138 10.22 0.26 -4.22
N VAL A 139 10.45 -0.80 -4.97
CA VAL A 139 10.84 -0.76 -6.38
C VAL A 139 9.57 -0.79 -7.22
N CYS A 140 9.23 0.36 -7.80
CA CYS A 140 8.08 0.52 -8.69
C CYS A 140 8.50 1.37 -9.89
N GLU A 141 8.40 0.82 -11.09
CA GLU A 141 8.81 1.51 -12.33
C GLU A 141 7.94 2.74 -12.62
N ALA A 142 6.68 2.70 -12.21
CA ALA A 142 5.72 3.80 -12.39
C ALA A 142 5.91 4.93 -11.37
N ALA A 143 6.72 4.75 -10.33
CA ALA A 143 6.92 5.74 -9.28
C ALA A 143 7.76 6.93 -9.81
N PRO A 144 7.39 8.17 -9.47
CA PRO A 144 8.13 9.36 -9.92
C PRO A 144 9.48 9.54 -9.21
N GLY A 145 9.75 8.80 -8.13
CA GLY A 145 10.97 8.89 -7.36
C GLY A 145 11.18 7.67 -6.46
N PRO A 146 12.38 7.54 -5.85
CA PRO A 146 12.71 6.41 -5.01
C PRO A 146 11.93 6.46 -3.69
N LEU A 147 11.34 5.33 -3.32
CA LEU A 147 10.64 5.14 -2.05
C LEU A 147 11.50 4.24 -1.18
N THR A 148 12.37 4.84 -0.35
CA THR A 148 13.35 4.12 0.47
C THR A 148 13.24 4.50 1.94
N LEU A 149 13.23 3.49 2.80
CA LEU A 149 13.34 3.58 4.25
C LEU A 149 14.78 3.26 4.66
N ASP A 150 15.44 4.20 5.33
CA ASP A 150 16.71 3.96 5.99
C ASP A 150 16.47 3.39 7.39
N LEU A 151 16.68 2.08 7.53
CA LEU A 151 16.36 1.34 8.74
C LEU A 151 17.46 1.41 9.81
N GLN A 152 18.57 2.10 9.52
CA GLN A 152 19.61 2.39 10.51
C GLN A 152 19.40 3.72 11.25
N GLY A 153 18.49 4.56 10.74
CA GLY A 153 18.17 5.87 11.31
C GLY A 153 17.05 5.85 12.35
N ASP A 154 16.32 6.96 12.43
CA ASP A 154 15.18 7.10 13.34
C ASP A 154 13.93 6.40 12.78
N LEU A 155 13.63 5.22 13.32
CA LEU A 155 12.48 4.41 12.93
C LEU A 155 11.13 5.06 13.31
N GLU A 156 11.09 5.92 14.33
CA GLU A 156 9.86 6.58 14.77
C GLU A 156 9.41 7.65 13.77
N SER A 157 10.33 8.18 12.98
CA SER A 157 10.02 9.12 11.90
C SER A 157 9.07 8.50 10.86
N PHE A 158 9.16 7.18 10.63
CA PHE A 158 8.33 6.46 9.66
C PHE A 158 6.87 6.33 10.09
N LYS A 159 6.59 6.39 11.39
CA LYS A 159 5.21 6.44 11.91
C LYS A 159 4.52 7.77 11.62
N LYS A 160 5.29 8.84 11.41
CA LYS A 160 4.77 10.18 11.09
C LYS A 160 4.73 10.42 9.59
N GLN A 161 5.63 9.81 8.84
CA GLN A 161 5.66 9.88 7.39
C GLN A 161 4.65 8.89 6.78
N SER A 162 4.12 9.26 5.62
CA SER A 162 3.22 8.40 4.85
C SER A 162 3.69 8.36 3.40
N PHE A 163 4.06 7.17 2.95
CA PHE A 163 4.51 6.94 1.58
C PHE A 163 3.29 6.83 0.67
N VAL A 164 3.27 7.60 -0.41
CA VAL A 164 2.16 7.56 -1.38
C VAL A 164 2.49 6.54 -2.45
N LEU A 165 1.54 5.63 -2.70
CA LEU A 165 1.63 4.62 -3.75
C LEU A 165 0.35 4.67 -4.58
N LYS A 166 0.50 4.69 -5.90
CA LYS A 166 -0.65 4.71 -6.82
C LYS A 166 -1.39 3.37 -6.77
N GLU A 167 -2.72 3.39 -6.86
CA GLU A 167 -3.53 2.18 -6.96
C GLU A 167 -3.29 1.46 -8.29
N GLY A 168 -3.28 0.12 -8.25
CA GLY A 168 -3.12 -0.71 -9.43
C GLY A 168 -1.77 -0.70 -10.12
N VAL A 169 -0.71 -0.33 -9.40
CA VAL A 169 0.66 -0.41 -9.91
C VAL A 169 1.35 -1.64 -9.35
N GLU A 170 2.24 -2.21 -10.15
CA GLU A 170 3.09 -3.31 -9.72
C GLU A 170 4.30 -2.77 -8.97
N TYR A 171 4.70 -3.45 -7.90
CA TYR A 171 5.87 -3.13 -7.11
C TYR A 171 6.56 -4.39 -6.58
N LYS A 172 7.82 -4.23 -6.18
CA LYS A 172 8.59 -5.21 -5.41
C LYS A 172 9.21 -4.53 -4.21
N ILE A 173 9.36 -5.26 -3.12
CA ILE A 173 10.11 -4.80 -1.97
C ILE A 173 11.54 -5.32 -2.11
N LYS A 174 12.51 -4.40 -2.17
CA LYS A 174 13.93 -4.70 -2.08
C LYS A 174 14.40 -4.47 -0.65
N ILE A 175 14.87 -5.52 0.01
CA ILE A 175 15.45 -5.46 1.36
C ILE A 175 16.96 -5.54 1.23
N SER A 176 17.67 -4.60 1.85
CA SER A 176 19.13 -4.60 1.99
C SER A 176 19.50 -4.91 3.44
N PHE A 177 20.36 -5.89 3.66
CA PHE A 177 20.76 -6.30 5.01
C PHE A 177 22.19 -6.87 5.02
N LYS A 178 22.81 -6.91 6.20
CA LYS A 178 24.15 -7.45 6.41
C LYS A 178 24.14 -8.52 7.49
N VAL A 179 24.94 -9.56 7.27
CA VAL A 179 25.21 -10.61 8.26
C VAL A 179 26.67 -10.49 8.68
N ASN A 180 26.91 -10.33 9.99
CA ASN A 180 28.19 -9.89 10.51
C ASN A 180 28.98 -10.99 11.24
N LYS A 181 28.31 -11.87 12.00
CA LYS A 181 28.97 -12.76 12.98
C LYS A 181 28.81 -14.23 12.63
N GLU A 182 27.57 -14.71 12.60
CA GLU A 182 27.19 -16.12 12.50
C GLU A 182 26.19 -16.34 11.37
N ILE A 183 26.04 -17.59 10.93
CA ILE A 183 25.01 -17.96 9.95
C ILE A 183 23.63 -17.67 10.54
N VAL A 184 22.77 -17.07 9.72
CA VAL A 184 21.37 -16.83 10.06
C VAL A 184 20.54 -17.84 9.30
N ALA A 185 19.82 -18.70 10.01
CA ALA A 185 18.99 -19.74 9.41
C ALA A 185 17.53 -19.29 9.29
N GLY A 186 16.94 -19.40 8.11
CA GLY A 186 15.51 -19.15 7.91
C GLY A 186 15.10 -17.69 8.19
N LEU A 187 15.92 -16.73 7.79
CA LEU A 187 15.57 -15.31 7.89
C LEU A 187 14.24 -15.07 7.17
N LYS A 188 13.33 -14.37 7.84
CA LYS A 188 11.97 -14.14 7.41
C LYS A 188 11.58 -12.69 7.62
N TYR A 189 10.96 -12.10 6.61
CA TYR A 189 10.32 -10.80 6.67
C TYR A 189 8.82 -10.98 6.87
N ILE A 190 8.28 -10.47 7.97
CA ILE A 190 6.85 -10.50 8.29
C ILE A 190 6.31 -9.08 8.10
N GLN A 191 5.29 -8.97 7.25
CA GLN A 191 4.56 -7.74 7.01
C GLN A 191 3.12 -7.91 7.48
N GLN A 192 2.69 -7.06 8.40
CA GLN A 192 1.31 -7.01 8.84
C GLN A 192 0.70 -5.67 8.44
N THR A 193 -0.36 -5.72 7.64
CA THR A 193 -1.03 -4.54 7.12
C THR A 193 -2.31 -4.28 7.90
N LEU A 194 -2.41 -3.11 8.51
CA LEU A 194 -3.58 -2.68 9.25
C LEU A 194 -4.26 -1.50 8.54
N ARG A 195 -5.57 -1.45 8.63
CA ARG A 195 -6.38 -0.33 8.18
C ARG A 195 -7.38 0.05 9.26
N LYS A 196 -7.35 1.31 9.70
CA LYS A 196 -8.16 1.80 10.83
C LYS A 196 -8.04 0.92 12.10
N GLY A 197 -6.84 0.41 12.37
CA GLY A 197 -6.57 -0.47 13.51
C GLY A 197 -6.98 -1.94 13.33
N VAL A 198 -7.64 -2.30 12.23
CA VAL A 198 -7.99 -3.70 11.91
C VAL A 198 -6.91 -4.30 11.02
N ARG A 199 -6.41 -5.49 11.36
CA ARG A 199 -5.49 -6.24 10.49
C ARG A 199 -6.27 -6.73 9.27
N VAL A 200 -5.90 -6.24 8.09
CA VAL A 200 -6.53 -6.62 6.81
C VAL A 200 -5.72 -7.64 6.02
N ASP A 201 -4.42 -7.75 6.32
CA ASP A 201 -3.53 -8.66 5.63
C ASP A 201 -2.29 -8.96 6.51
N LYS A 202 -1.71 -10.13 6.30
CA LYS A 202 -0.46 -10.56 6.91
C LYS A 202 0.29 -11.46 5.94
N THR A 203 1.49 -11.06 5.56
CA THR A 203 2.34 -11.78 4.61
C THR A 203 3.69 -12.10 5.23
N ASP A 204 4.11 -13.35 5.11
CA ASP A 204 5.39 -13.87 5.59
C ASP A 204 6.25 -14.21 4.37
N TYR A 205 7.35 -13.47 4.14
CA TYR A 205 8.30 -13.75 3.07
C TYR A 205 9.54 -14.46 3.61
N MET A 206 9.74 -15.70 3.19
CA MET A 206 10.97 -16.44 3.48
C MET A 206 12.14 -15.83 2.68
N VAL A 207 13.09 -15.23 3.38
CA VAL A 207 14.29 -14.62 2.80
C VAL A 207 15.36 -15.68 2.60
N GLY A 208 15.49 -16.62 3.56
CA GLY A 208 16.40 -17.77 3.49
C GLY A 208 17.55 -17.72 4.49
N SER A 209 18.57 -18.54 4.26
CA SER A 209 19.73 -18.66 5.16
C SER A 209 20.96 -17.99 4.56
N TYR A 210 21.68 -17.21 5.38
CA TYR A 210 22.79 -16.37 4.94
C TYR A 210 23.99 -16.48 5.88
N GLY A 211 25.19 -16.64 5.31
CA GLY A 211 26.44 -16.56 6.05
C GLY A 211 26.93 -15.12 6.24
N PRO A 212 27.90 -14.89 7.12
CA PRO A 212 28.48 -13.57 7.29
C PRO A 212 29.29 -13.15 6.07
N ARG A 213 29.12 -11.90 5.62
CA ARG A 213 29.93 -11.31 4.55
C ARG A 213 30.06 -9.80 4.72
N ALA A 214 31.15 -9.24 4.18
CA ALA A 214 31.39 -7.80 4.28
C ALA A 214 30.37 -6.95 3.48
N THR A 215 29.89 -7.46 2.34
CA THR A 215 28.96 -6.79 1.43
C THR A 215 27.48 -7.01 1.81
N GLU A 216 26.62 -6.02 1.61
CA GLU A 216 25.18 -6.18 1.88
C GLU A 216 24.52 -7.23 0.98
N TYR A 217 23.63 -8.04 1.53
CA TYR A 217 22.66 -8.87 0.81
C TYR A 217 21.47 -8.05 0.33
N GLU A 218 20.96 -8.42 -0.83
CA GLU A 218 19.76 -7.85 -1.42
C GLU A 218 18.77 -8.98 -1.68
N PHE A 219 17.56 -8.81 -1.17
CA PHE A 219 16.44 -9.72 -1.40
C PHE A 219 15.28 -8.95 -2.03
N PHE A 220 14.62 -9.56 -3.00
CA PHE A 220 13.43 -9.02 -3.63
C PHE A 220 12.24 -9.92 -3.33
N THR A 221 11.14 -9.32 -2.88
CA THR A 221 9.87 -10.04 -2.80
C THR A 221 9.35 -10.38 -4.21
N PRO A 222 8.39 -11.33 -4.33
CA PRO A 222 7.60 -11.49 -5.53
C PRO A 222 6.98 -10.16 -5.98
N LEU A 223 6.61 -10.10 -7.26
CA LEU A 223 5.89 -8.96 -7.83
C LEU A 223 4.49 -8.91 -7.21
N GLU A 224 4.11 -7.74 -6.69
CA GLU A 224 2.81 -7.49 -6.09
C GLU A 224 2.12 -6.32 -6.78
N GLU A 225 0.78 -6.33 -6.79
CA GLU A 225 -0.02 -5.24 -7.34
C GLU A 225 -0.74 -4.50 -6.20
N THR A 226 -0.72 -3.17 -6.21
CA THR A 226 -1.49 -2.40 -5.24
C THR A 226 -2.99 -2.55 -5.48
N PRO A 227 -3.79 -2.70 -4.40
CA PRO A 227 -5.22 -2.89 -4.54
C PRO A 227 -5.88 -1.67 -5.20
N LYS A 228 -6.84 -1.95 -6.10
CA LYS A 228 -7.57 -0.96 -6.89
C LYS A 228 -8.95 -0.67 -6.30
N GLY A 229 -9.45 0.54 -6.51
CA GLY A 229 -10.85 0.90 -6.29
C GLY A 229 -11.07 1.79 -5.07
N MET A 230 -12.27 2.38 -5.00
CA MET A 230 -12.61 3.36 -3.94
C MET A 230 -12.42 2.80 -2.53
N LEU A 231 -12.80 1.53 -2.33
CA LEU A 231 -12.68 0.88 -1.04
C LEU A 231 -11.23 0.53 -0.69
N ALA A 232 -10.29 0.44 -1.62
CA ALA A 232 -8.88 0.15 -1.34
C ALA A 232 -8.05 1.42 -1.08
N ARG A 233 -8.49 2.57 -1.58
CA ARG A 233 -7.77 3.83 -1.37
C ARG A 233 -7.78 4.27 0.10
N GLY A 234 -6.70 4.89 0.54
CA GLY A 234 -6.53 5.43 1.90
C GLY A 234 -5.27 4.94 2.61
N THR A 235 -5.18 5.27 3.89
CA THR A 235 -3.99 5.03 4.71
C THR A 235 -4.00 3.65 5.37
N TYR A 236 -2.89 2.94 5.20
CA TYR A 236 -2.55 1.67 5.79
C TYR A 236 -1.39 1.86 6.77
N ASN A 237 -1.47 1.19 7.90
CA ASN A 237 -0.43 1.15 8.93
C ASN A 237 0.22 -0.21 8.83
N ILE A 238 1.49 -0.23 8.42
CA ILE A 238 2.22 -1.46 8.18
C ILE A 238 3.17 -1.68 9.35
N LYS A 239 3.07 -2.85 9.98
CA LYS A 239 4.03 -3.33 10.98
C LYS A 239 4.92 -4.35 10.31
N SER A 240 6.21 -4.08 10.34
CA SER A 240 7.24 -4.86 9.66
C SER A 240 8.18 -5.46 10.69
N LYS A 241 8.55 -6.72 10.52
CA LYS A 241 9.45 -7.44 11.43
C LYS A 241 10.37 -8.40 10.69
N PHE A 242 11.64 -8.43 11.07
CA PHE A 242 12.59 -9.47 10.71
C PHE A 242 12.79 -10.45 11.85
N THR A 243 12.65 -11.73 11.54
CA THR A 243 12.89 -12.83 12.48
C THR A 243 13.53 -14.02 11.77
N ASP A 244 13.92 -15.05 12.49
CA ASP A 244 14.58 -16.24 11.97
C ASP A 244 13.96 -17.52 12.58
N ASP A 245 14.50 -18.68 12.20
CA ASP A 245 14.07 -19.98 12.75
C ASP A 245 14.28 -20.08 14.28
N ASP A 246 15.25 -19.33 14.80
CA ASP A 246 15.58 -19.22 16.22
C ASP A 246 14.68 -18.24 16.99
N LYS A 247 13.75 -17.58 16.29
CA LYS A 247 12.80 -16.59 16.83
C LYS A 247 13.46 -15.33 17.38
N HIS A 248 14.67 -14.99 16.92
CA HIS A 248 15.28 -13.69 17.24
C HIS A 248 14.47 -12.57 16.60
N ASP A 249 14.36 -11.44 17.29
CA ASP A 249 13.82 -10.20 16.74
C ASP A 249 14.97 -9.33 16.26
N HIS A 250 15.25 -9.37 14.96
CA HIS A 250 16.38 -8.65 14.38
C HIS A 250 16.07 -7.16 14.18
N LEU A 251 14.84 -6.85 13.78
CA LEU A 251 14.35 -5.50 13.62
C LEU A 251 12.82 -5.51 13.53
N SER A 252 12.17 -4.60 14.27
CA SER A 252 10.73 -4.36 14.18
C SER A 252 10.46 -2.86 14.06
N TRP A 253 9.64 -2.45 13.09
CA TRP A 253 9.28 -1.05 12.88
C TRP A 253 7.88 -0.91 12.30
N GLU A 254 7.36 0.31 12.34
CA GLU A 254 6.04 0.63 11.80
C GLU A 254 6.15 1.82 10.85
N TRP A 255 5.39 1.78 9.77
CA TRP A 255 5.39 2.82 8.73
C TRP A 255 4.02 2.91 8.08
N ASN A 256 3.73 4.05 7.44
CA ASN A 256 2.44 4.26 6.80
C ASN A 256 2.55 4.28 5.28
N LEU A 257 1.60 3.61 4.64
CA LEU A 257 1.41 3.60 3.20
C LEU A 257 0.05 4.22 2.88
N ASN A 258 -0.02 5.15 1.94
CA ASN A 258 -1.26 5.77 1.51
C ASN A 258 -1.49 5.44 0.03
N ILE A 259 -2.54 4.66 -0.22
CA ILE A 259 -2.92 4.26 -1.57
C ILE A 259 -3.82 5.34 -2.15
N LYS A 260 -3.35 5.99 -3.22
CA LYS A 260 -4.05 7.08 -3.90
C LYS A 260 -4.31 6.75 -5.36
N LYS A 261 -5.21 7.51 -5.97
CA LYS A 261 -5.52 7.37 -7.40
C LYS A 261 -4.34 7.81 -8.27
N GLU A 262 -3.66 8.89 -7.88
CA GLU A 262 -2.44 9.38 -8.53
C GLU A 262 -1.32 9.60 -7.52
N TRP A 263 -0.07 9.64 -8.00
CA TRP A 263 1.13 9.78 -7.18
C TRP A 263 1.28 11.12 -6.44
N LYS A 264 0.60 12.17 -6.94
CA LYS A 264 0.73 13.55 -6.45
C LYS A 264 -0.55 14.09 -5.79
N ASP A 265 -1.57 13.25 -5.67
CA ASP A 265 -2.80 13.60 -4.93
C ASP A 265 -2.53 13.59 -3.42
#